data_AF-A0A3D6B6G6-F1
#
_entry.id   AF-A0A3D6B6G6-F1
#
_cell.length_a   1.000
_cell.length_b   1.000
_cell.length_c   1.000
_cell.angle_alpha   90.00
_cell.angle_beta   90.00
_cell.angle_gamma   90.00
#
_symmetry.space_group_name_H-M   'P 1'
#
loop_
_entity.id
_entity.type
_entity.pdbx_description
1 polymer ?
#
loop_
_entity_poly.entity_id
_entity_poly.type
_entity_poly.pdbx_seq_one_letter_code
_entity_poly.pdbx_strand_id
1 'polypeptide(L)'
;MAAAGIVALYRLEINKRIDTKLTNKESQYTPIKSIEGVMFIKKIAAVILVEAFLSVALAENNSNFYSIGDSTQMTPQEIIIAKEKAILDRWITGDTFGFIEAAAEEITYFDPGLEKRCTGKKEFHNWIAAFNGTFSFPNYELLDPQVQMHGDVGVLTFNFIGIMQDGNKEYFNTTEVYKLIDGDWKLISSHWSQTKPKR
;
A
#
# COMPACT_ATOMS: atom_id res chain seq x y z
N MET A 1 21.62 -6.94 5.91
CA MET A 1 21.61 -5.49 6.26
C MET A 1 20.96 -4.62 5.15
N ALA A 2 20.07 -5.16 4.33
CA ALA A 2 19.67 -4.63 3.02
C ALA A 2 18.15 -4.40 2.79
N ALA A 3 17.31 -4.28 3.80
CA ALA A 3 15.98 -3.68 3.66
C ALA A 3 15.74 -2.62 4.76
N ALA A 4 16.17 -2.86 6.00
CA ALA A 4 16.23 -1.79 6.99
C ALA A 4 17.51 -0.92 6.89
N GLY A 5 18.61 -1.50 6.38
CA GLY A 5 19.84 -0.74 6.13
C GLY A 5 19.74 0.16 4.90
N ILE A 6 18.89 -0.17 3.92
CA ILE A 6 18.62 0.71 2.77
C ILE A 6 17.86 1.95 3.23
N VAL A 7 16.89 1.84 4.14
CA VAL A 7 16.15 3.04 4.60
C VAL A 7 16.98 3.91 5.56
N ALA A 8 17.79 3.32 6.44
CA ALA A 8 18.61 4.08 7.39
C ALA A 8 19.86 4.73 6.76
N LEU A 9 20.53 4.07 5.80
CA LEU A 9 21.70 4.66 5.11
C LEU A 9 21.31 5.76 4.12
N TYR A 10 20.13 5.68 3.50
CA TYR A 10 19.67 6.73 2.57
C TYR A 10 19.18 7.99 3.29
N ARG A 11 18.65 7.91 4.52
CA ARG A 11 18.30 9.09 5.34
C ARG A 11 19.52 10.01 5.58
N LEU A 12 20.72 9.45 5.71
CA LEU A 12 21.96 10.23 5.87
C LEU A 12 22.44 10.88 4.56
N GLU A 13 22.30 10.18 3.43
CA GLU A 13 22.80 10.67 2.14
C GLU A 13 21.86 11.71 1.50
N ILE A 14 20.54 11.59 1.72
CA ILE A 14 19.54 12.57 1.27
C ILE A 14 19.67 13.88 2.05
N ASN A 15 19.85 13.82 3.38
CA ASN A 15 20.06 15.03 4.20
C ASN A 15 21.34 15.78 3.78
N LYS A 16 22.45 15.08 3.49
CA LYS A 16 23.67 15.69 2.93
C LYS A 16 23.44 16.37 1.57
N ARG A 17 22.59 15.80 0.70
CA ARG A 17 22.28 16.38 -0.61
C ARG A 17 21.32 17.56 -0.53
N ILE A 18 20.43 17.60 0.46
CA ILE A 18 19.52 18.71 0.72
C ILE A 18 20.29 19.91 1.26
N ASP A 19 21.20 19.73 2.22
CA ASP A 19 22.04 20.81 2.75
C ASP A 19 22.91 21.44 1.64
N THR A 20 23.51 20.62 0.78
CA THR A 20 24.32 21.09 -0.37
C THR A 20 23.50 21.81 -1.45
N LYS A 21 22.18 21.56 -1.54
CA LYS A 21 21.27 22.25 -2.48
C LYS A 21 20.71 23.55 -1.90
N LEU A 22 20.48 23.62 -0.60
CA LEU A 22 20.01 24.82 0.08
C LEU A 22 21.07 25.94 0.08
N THR A 23 22.36 25.60 0.12
CA THR A 23 23.45 26.58 -0.01
C THR A 23 23.63 27.14 -1.43
N ASN A 24 23.02 26.52 -2.45
CA ASN A 24 23.27 26.84 -3.87
C ASN A 24 22.05 27.38 -4.63
N LYS A 25 20.97 27.78 -3.93
CA LYS A 25 19.73 28.23 -4.59
C LYS A 25 19.10 29.47 -3.96
N GLU A 26 19.91 30.48 -3.67
CA GLU A 26 19.44 31.87 -3.65
C GLU A 26 19.74 32.51 -5.01
N SER A 27 18.77 32.55 -5.93
CA SER A 27 18.56 33.65 -6.88
C SER A 27 17.46 33.32 -7.89
N GLN A 28 16.56 34.30 -8.07
CA GLN A 28 15.60 34.51 -9.16
C GLN A 28 14.20 33.88 -9.03
N TYR A 29 13.29 34.69 -8.47
CA TYR A 29 11.84 34.60 -8.66
C TYR A 29 11.34 35.89 -9.33
N THR A 30 10.65 35.76 -10.46
CA THR A 30 9.86 36.85 -11.07
C THR A 30 8.40 36.42 -11.20
N PRO A 31 7.42 37.29 -10.85
CA PRO A 31 6.03 36.89 -10.74
C PRO A 31 5.31 36.88 -12.10
N ILE A 32 4.50 35.85 -12.35
CA ILE A 32 3.60 35.77 -13.52
C ILE A 32 2.18 36.15 -13.08
N LYS A 33 1.57 37.05 -13.86
CA LYS A 33 0.24 37.65 -13.65
C LYS A 33 -0.92 36.67 -13.92
N SER A 34 -1.99 36.88 -13.17
CA SER A 34 -3.33 36.29 -13.27
C SER A 34 -4.03 36.54 -14.62
N ILE A 35 -4.76 35.55 -15.14
CA ILE A 35 -5.91 35.77 -16.04
C ILE A 35 -7.03 34.75 -15.74
N GLU A 36 -8.23 35.30 -15.62
CA GLU A 36 -9.54 34.68 -15.43
C GLU A 36 -10.10 34.06 -16.73
N GLY A 37 -11.03 33.10 -16.61
CA GLY A 37 -11.82 32.56 -17.73
C GLY A 37 -12.58 31.31 -17.31
N VAL A 38 -13.69 31.43 -16.59
CA VAL A 38 -15.07 31.52 -17.10
C VAL A 38 -15.52 30.30 -17.93
N MET A 39 -16.28 29.45 -17.25
CA MET A 39 -17.55 28.84 -17.71
C MET A 39 -17.80 28.67 -19.21
N PHE A 40 -17.56 27.46 -19.72
CA PHE A 40 -18.12 26.90 -20.96
C PHE A 40 -17.80 25.38 -20.85
N ILE A 41 -18.66 24.37 -20.71
CA ILE A 41 -19.99 24.09 -21.23
C ILE A 41 -20.62 23.07 -20.25
N LYS A 42 -21.58 23.49 -19.43
CA LYS A 42 -22.63 22.61 -18.91
C LYS A 42 -23.66 22.45 -20.03
N LYS A 43 -23.63 21.33 -20.77
CA LYS A 43 -24.72 20.85 -21.65
C LYS A 43 -24.28 19.51 -22.26
N ILE A 44 -24.72 18.41 -21.66
CA ILE A 44 -25.34 17.23 -22.30
C ILE A 44 -25.95 16.46 -21.12
N ALA A 45 -27.19 16.82 -20.82
CA ALA A 45 -28.12 16.00 -20.08
C ALA A 45 -29.20 15.65 -21.09
N ALA A 46 -29.38 14.36 -21.41
CA ALA A 46 -30.65 13.74 -21.78
C ALA A 46 -30.45 12.27 -22.12
N VAL A 47 -31.31 11.42 -21.53
CA VAL A 47 -31.66 10.03 -21.92
C VAL A 47 -30.58 9.00 -21.55
N ILE A 48 -30.75 8.12 -20.56
CA ILE A 48 -31.70 7.00 -20.53
C ILE A 48 -32.27 6.81 -19.11
N LEU A 49 -33.60 6.77 -19.03
CA LEU A 49 -34.41 6.34 -17.90
C LEU A 49 -34.96 4.93 -18.26
N VAL A 50 -35.14 4.06 -17.25
CA VAL A 50 -35.78 2.71 -17.29
C VAL A 50 -34.77 1.62 -17.71
N GLU A 51 -34.28 0.69 -16.86
CA GLU A 51 -34.89 -0.33 -15.97
C GLU A 51 -33.85 -0.69 -14.87
N ALA A 52 -34.08 -1.13 -13.63
CA ALA A 52 -35.23 -1.77 -13.01
C ALA A 52 -35.16 -1.55 -11.48
N PHE A 53 -36.25 -1.05 -10.90
CA PHE A 53 -36.63 -1.43 -9.54
C PHE A 53 -37.06 -2.89 -9.57
N LEU A 54 -36.13 -3.82 -9.29
CA LEU A 54 -36.50 -5.17 -8.87
C LEU A 54 -35.34 -5.85 -8.12
N SER A 55 -35.22 -5.54 -6.83
CA SER A 55 -35.27 -6.56 -5.77
C SER A 55 -34.77 -6.02 -4.43
N VAL A 56 -35.71 -5.93 -3.50
CA VAL A 56 -35.59 -6.44 -2.13
C VAL A 56 -34.59 -5.70 -1.21
N ALA A 57 -35.17 -4.80 -0.43
CA ALA A 57 -34.80 -4.68 0.97
C ALA A 57 -34.91 -6.06 1.63
N LEU A 58 -33.81 -6.59 2.15
CA LEU A 58 -33.68 -7.50 3.31
C LEU A 58 -32.23 -8.02 3.35
N ALA A 59 -31.41 -7.48 4.26
CA ALA A 59 -30.33 -8.21 4.93
C ALA A 59 -29.69 -7.34 6.02
N GLU A 60 -30.45 -6.98 7.05
CA GLU A 60 -29.88 -6.98 8.39
C GLU A 60 -29.70 -8.46 8.79
N ASN A 61 -28.57 -8.76 9.42
CA ASN A 61 -28.18 -10.07 9.99
C ASN A 61 -27.85 -11.18 8.99
N ASN A 62 -26.55 -11.41 8.78
CA ASN A 62 -26.07 -12.72 8.35
C ASN A 62 -24.79 -13.12 9.10
N SER A 63 -24.93 -13.34 10.41
CA SER A 63 -24.06 -14.30 11.09
C SER A 63 -24.43 -15.70 10.61
N ASN A 64 -23.48 -16.39 9.96
CA ASN A 64 -23.55 -17.75 9.41
C ASN A 64 -24.05 -17.88 7.97
N PHE A 65 -23.15 -17.65 7.01
CA PHE A 65 -23.27 -18.22 5.67
C PHE A 65 -21.91 -18.69 5.15
N TYR A 66 -21.47 -19.88 5.58
CA TYR A 66 -20.52 -20.67 4.80
C TYR A 66 -21.20 -21.99 4.46
N SER A 67 -21.96 -21.93 3.36
CA SER A 67 -22.49 -23.09 2.67
C SER A 67 -21.33 -23.91 2.13
N ILE A 68 -21.27 -25.19 2.51
CA ILE A 68 -20.47 -26.22 1.87
C ILE A 68 -20.97 -26.36 0.42
N GLY A 69 -20.20 -25.90 -0.57
CA GLY A 69 -20.47 -26.18 -1.98
C GLY A 69 -20.09 -25.07 -2.95
N ASP A 70 -18.81 -25.03 -3.35
CA ASP A 70 -18.31 -24.90 -4.73
C ASP A 70 -16.77 -24.76 -4.64
N SER A 71 -16.03 -25.79 -5.05
CA SER A 71 -14.57 -25.87 -4.89
C SER A 71 -13.78 -25.08 -5.94
N THR A 72 -14.31 -23.96 -6.44
CA THR A 72 -13.69 -23.15 -7.50
C THR A 72 -13.52 -21.67 -7.18
N GLN A 73 -14.05 -21.18 -6.06
CA GLN A 73 -13.92 -19.78 -5.65
C GLN A 73 -12.99 -19.69 -4.42
N MET A 74 -11.98 -18.83 -4.51
CA MET A 74 -11.08 -18.55 -3.38
C MET A 74 -11.87 -17.90 -2.24
N THR A 75 -11.59 -18.33 -1.02
CA THR A 75 -12.07 -17.64 0.20
C THR A 75 -11.50 -16.22 0.28
N PRO A 76 -12.14 -15.28 0.99
CA PRO A 76 -11.59 -13.95 1.24
C PRO A 76 -10.14 -13.96 1.77
N GLN A 77 -9.84 -14.89 2.67
CA GLN A 77 -8.50 -15.10 3.21
C GLN A 77 -7.49 -15.47 2.12
N GLU A 78 -7.84 -16.43 1.26
CA GLU A 78 -6.98 -16.83 0.14
C GLU A 78 -6.78 -15.68 -0.85
N ILE A 79 -7.83 -14.88 -1.12
CA ILE A 79 -7.75 -13.70 -2.00
C ILE A 79 -6.78 -12.67 -1.42
N ILE A 80 -6.89 -12.36 -0.12
CA ILE A 80 -6.00 -11.42 0.57
C ILE A 80 -4.55 -11.91 0.52
N ILE A 81 -4.30 -13.19 0.84
CA ILE A 81 -2.94 -13.77 0.80
C ILE A 81 -2.38 -13.75 -0.63
N ALA A 82 -3.18 -14.09 -1.63
CA ALA A 82 -2.74 -14.05 -3.03
C ALA A 82 -2.44 -12.63 -3.50
N LYS A 83 -3.25 -11.65 -3.09
CA LYS A 83 -3.03 -10.23 -3.38
C LYS A 83 -1.72 -9.75 -2.75
N GLU A 84 -1.48 -10.08 -1.47
CA GLU A 84 -0.22 -9.74 -0.79
C GLU A 84 0.99 -10.34 -1.51
N LYS A 85 0.93 -11.63 -1.87
CA LYS A 85 2.01 -12.29 -2.63
C LYS A 85 2.28 -11.59 -3.97
N ALA A 86 1.24 -11.24 -4.72
CA ALA A 86 1.42 -10.53 -5.99
C ALA A 86 2.07 -9.14 -5.81
N ILE A 87 1.78 -8.46 -4.70
CA ILE A 87 2.44 -7.19 -4.34
C ILE A 87 3.91 -7.43 -3.96
N LEU A 88 4.19 -8.46 -3.16
CA LEU A 88 5.55 -8.82 -2.75
C LEU A 88 6.42 -9.28 -3.93
N ASP A 89 5.84 -10.01 -4.88
CA ASP A 89 6.51 -10.42 -6.11
C ASP A 89 6.95 -9.21 -6.96
N ARG A 90 6.16 -8.12 -6.97
CA ARG A 90 6.57 -6.84 -7.56
C ARG A 90 7.63 -6.16 -6.69
N TRP A 91 7.42 -6.12 -5.38
CA TRP A 91 8.33 -5.48 -4.43
C TRP A 91 9.77 -5.99 -4.55
N ILE A 92 9.99 -7.31 -4.62
CA ILE A 92 11.35 -7.88 -4.70
C ILE A 92 12.10 -7.46 -5.97
N THR A 93 11.39 -7.04 -7.02
CA THR A 93 11.98 -6.53 -8.28
C THR A 93 12.31 -5.03 -8.23
N GLY A 94 11.97 -4.36 -7.12
CA GLY A 94 12.09 -2.91 -6.97
C GLY A 94 10.87 -2.12 -7.42
N ASP A 95 9.79 -2.79 -7.85
CA ASP A 95 8.52 -2.14 -8.16
C ASP A 95 7.71 -1.94 -6.87
N THR A 96 7.70 -0.69 -6.43
CA THR A 96 7.01 -0.28 -5.20
C THR A 96 5.54 0.08 -5.43
N PHE A 97 5.11 0.23 -6.69
CA PHE A 97 3.77 0.68 -7.02
C PHE A 97 2.70 -0.36 -6.73
N GLY A 98 3.07 -1.65 -6.59
CA GLY A 98 2.13 -2.69 -6.13
C GLY A 98 1.45 -2.33 -4.81
N PHE A 99 2.21 -1.82 -3.84
CA PHE A 99 1.65 -1.36 -2.56
C PHE A 99 0.84 -0.07 -2.72
N ILE A 100 1.30 0.88 -3.54
CA ILE A 100 0.62 2.16 -3.77
C ILE A 100 -0.75 1.97 -4.43
N GLU A 101 -0.83 1.07 -5.41
CA GLU A 101 -2.05 0.73 -6.14
C GLU A 101 -3.06 -0.01 -5.24
N ALA A 102 -2.57 -0.88 -4.34
CA ALA A 102 -3.39 -1.61 -3.38
C ALA A 102 -3.95 -0.73 -2.25
N ALA A 103 -3.27 0.37 -1.91
CA ALA A 103 -3.66 1.25 -0.81
C ALA A 103 -4.99 1.99 -1.05
N ALA A 104 -5.84 1.99 -0.03
CA ALA A 104 -7.01 2.86 0.07
C ALA A 104 -6.59 4.32 0.35
N GLU A 105 -7.50 5.28 0.16
CA GLU A 105 -7.25 6.69 0.49
C GLU A 105 -6.92 6.90 1.97
N GLU A 106 -7.51 6.08 2.85
CA GLU A 106 -7.37 6.15 4.31
C GLU A 106 -6.16 5.40 4.89
N ILE A 107 -5.26 4.86 4.05
CA ILE A 107 -4.11 4.04 4.47
C ILE A 107 -3.31 4.69 5.61
N THR A 108 -3.03 3.92 6.66
CA THR A 108 -1.98 4.23 7.63
C THR A 108 -0.77 3.33 7.48
N TYR A 109 0.43 3.87 7.62
CA TYR A 109 1.65 3.08 7.43
C TYR A 109 2.74 3.35 8.47
N PHE A 110 3.42 2.29 8.87
CA PHE A 110 4.61 2.29 9.73
C PHE A 110 5.69 1.38 9.17
N ASP A 111 6.93 1.87 9.20
CA ASP A 111 8.14 1.07 8.99
C ASP A 111 9.28 1.59 9.88
N PRO A 112 10.44 0.90 9.95
CA PRO A 112 11.57 1.33 10.75
C PRO A 112 12.26 2.62 10.30
N GLY A 113 11.98 3.09 9.08
CA GLY A 113 12.53 4.33 8.53
C GLY A 113 11.73 5.59 8.88
N LEU A 114 10.47 5.41 9.23
CA LEU A 114 9.56 6.48 9.61
C LEU A 114 9.72 6.87 11.07
N GLU A 115 9.79 8.18 11.33
CA GLU A 115 9.76 8.73 12.70
C GLU A 115 8.35 8.71 13.29
N LYS A 116 7.33 8.77 12.43
CA LYS A 116 5.92 8.73 12.79
C LYS A 116 5.11 8.11 11.64
N ARG A 117 3.89 7.71 11.96
CA ARG A 117 2.91 7.18 11.01
C ARG A 117 2.73 8.06 9.78
N CYS A 118 2.74 7.47 8.58
CA CYS A 118 2.16 8.08 7.38
C CYS A 118 0.63 8.04 7.47
N THR A 119 -0.03 9.17 7.25
CA THR A 119 -1.50 9.29 7.32
C THR A 119 -2.08 9.64 5.96
N GLY A 120 -2.78 8.66 5.35
CA GLY A 120 -3.44 8.79 4.07
C GLY A 120 -2.54 8.47 2.86
N LYS A 121 -3.18 8.21 1.72
CA LYS A 121 -2.52 7.70 0.51
C LYS A 121 -1.45 8.63 -0.05
N LYS A 122 -1.60 9.95 0.11
CA LYS A 122 -0.59 10.93 -0.34
C LYS A 122 0.74 10.80 0.41
N GLU A 123 0.70 10.71 1.74
CA GLU A 123 1.91 10.55 2.55
C GLU A 123 2.56 9.19 2.29
N PHE A 124 1.74 8.14 2.25
CA PHE A 124 2.18 6.79 1.91
C PHE A 124 2.84 6.72 0.53
N HIS A 125 2.20 7.27 -0.51
CA HIS A 125 2.76 7.34 -1.85
C HIS A 125 4.12 8.05 -1.86
N ASN A 126 4.21 9.25 -1.27
CA ASN A 126 5.44 10.03 -1.27
C ASN A 126 6.60 9.29 -0.60
N TRP A 127 6.32 8.53 0.46
CA TRP A 127 7.30 7.70 1.13
C TRP A 127 7.71 6.49 0.29
N ILE A 128 6.74 5.67 -0.14
CA ILE A 128 7.00 4.40 -0.82
C ILE A 128 7.60 4.61 -2.21
N ALA A 129 7.09 5.58 -2.99
CA ALA A 129 7.56 5.84 -4.35
C ALA A 129 9.03 6.27 -4.41
N ALA A 130 9.57 6.82 -3.31
CA ALA A 130 10.98 7.21 -3.22
C ALA A 130 11.93 6.00 -3.31
N PHE A 131 11.46 4.79 -3.00
CA PHE A 131 12.25 3.56 -3.07
C PHE A 131 12.15 2.87 -4.44
N ASN A 132 11.31 3.34 -5.35
CA ASN A 132 11.07 2.66 -6.62
C ASN A 132 12.34 2.52 -7.45
N GLY A 133 12.68 1.27 -7.83
CA GLY A 133 13.88 0.94 -8.59
C GLY A 133 15.20 1.12 -7.84
N THR A 134 15.17 1.40 -6.54
CA THR A 134 16.39 1.62 -5.73
C THR A 134 16.95 0.33 -5.11
N PHE A 135 16.16 -0.73 -5.10
CA PHE A 135 16.53 -2.03 -4.56
C PHE A 135 15.96 -3.16 -5.43
N SER A 136 16.56 -4.33 -5.33
CA SER A 136 15.98 -5.60 -5.77
C SER A 136 16.71 -6.73 -5.05
N PHE A 137 16.02 -7.84 -4.83
CA PHE A 137 16.60 -9.00 -4.20
C PHE A 137 16.02 -10.30 -4.78
N PRO A 138 16.81 -11.38 -4.86
CA PRO A 138 16.48 -12.54 -5.69
C PRO A 138 15.23 -13.30 -5.26
N ASN A 139 14.92 -13.32 -3.95
CA ASN A 139 13.81 -14.13 -3.46
C ASN A 139 13.34 -13.68 -2.06
N TYR A 140 12.20 -14.22 -1.62
CA TYR A 140 11.71 -14.09 -0.26
C TYR A 140 11.03 -15.38 0.22
N GLU A 141 10.87 -15.51 1.53
CA GLU A 141 10.00 -16.52 2.14
C GLU A 141 8.87 -15.79 2.89
N LEU A 142 7.63 -16.22 2.65
CA LEU A 142 6.44 -15.77 3.38
C LEU A 142 6.05 -16.85 4.40
N LEU A 143 6.33 -16.59 5.67
CA LEU A 143 6.14 -17.58 6.74
C LEU A 143 4.79 -17.40 7.42
N ASP A 144 4.05 -18.52 7.48
CA ASP A 144 2.77 -18.67 8.19
C ASP A 144 1.80 -17.47 8.00
N PRO A 145 1.42 -17.15 6.76
CA PRO A 145 0.44 -16.08 6.53
C PRO A 145 -0.93 -16.49 7.07
N GLN A 146 -1.45 -15.70 8.01
CA GLN A 146 -2.75 -15.93 8.65
C GLN A 146 -3.63 -14.71 8.46
N VAL A 147 -4.90 -14.93 8.10
CA VAL A 147 -5.90 -13.86 7.94
C VAL A 147 -7.02 -14.04 8.95
N GLN A 148 -7.22 -13.04 9.81
CA GLN A 148 -8.35 -12.95 10.72
C GLN A 148 -9.44 -12.09 10.07
N MET A 149 -10.62 -12.66 9.87
CA MET A 149 -11.75 -11.97 9.24
C MET A 149 -12.67 -11.30 10.28
N HIS A 150 -13.01 -10.05 10.03
CA HIS A 150 -13.96 -9.24 10.81
C HIS A 150 -14.88 -8.49 9.84
N GLY A 151 -15.95 -9.16 9.40
CA GLY A 151 -16.88 -8.59 8.41
C GLY A 151 -16.20 -8.33 7.07
N ASP A 152 -16.17 -7.08 6.64
CA ASP A 152 -15.50 -6.59 5.44
C ASP A 152 -14.01 -6.25 5.65
N VAL A 153 -13.44 -6.62 6.80
CA VAL A 153 -12.02 -6.40 7.13
C VAL A 153 -11.29 -7.73 7.30
N GLY A 154 -10.10 -7.84 6.72
CA GLY A 154 -9.17 -8.94 6.93
C GLY A 154 -7.85 -8.44 7.50
N VAL A 155 -7.43 -8.98 8.65
CA VAL A 155 -6.13 -8.68 9.27
C VAL A 155 -5.17 -9.81 8.90
N LEU A 156 -4.24 -9.53 8.00
CA LEU A 156 -3.18 -10.43 7.58
C LEU A 156 -1.93 -10.20 8.44
N THR A 157 -1.44 -11.26 9.07
CA THR A 157 -0.15 -11.26 9.78
C THR A 157 0.75 -12.35 9.23
N PHE A 158 2.03 -12.04 9.09
CA PHE A 158 3.06 -12.99 8.64
C PHE A 158 4.45 -12.55 9.08
N ASN A 159 5.40 -13.47 8.95
CA ASN A 159 6.82 -13.15 8.96
C ASN A 159 7.36 -13.15 7.53
N PHE A 160 8.14 -12.13 7.20
CA PHE A 160 8.79 -11.99 5.90
C PHE A 160 10.29 -12.21 6.05
N ILE A 161 10.85 -13.03 5.16
CA ILE A 161 12.30 -13.21 5.04
C ILE A 161 12.74 -12.78 3.64
N GLY A 162 13.43 -11.65 3.52
CA GLY A 162 14.05 -11.24 2.27
C GLY A 162 15.41 -11.94 2.10
N ILE A 163 15.64 -12.58 0.95
CA ILE A 163 16.93 -13.21 0.60
C ILE A 163 17.67 -12.25 -0.31
N MET A 164 18.78 -11.69 0.17
CA MET A 164 19.54 -10.64 -0.50
C MET A 164 20.52 -11.20 -1.55
N GLN A 165 21.06 -10.32 -2.40
CA GLN A 165 22.01 -10.69 -3.47
C GLN A 165 23.27 -11.39 -2.94
N ASP A 166 23.73 -11.01 -1.74
CA ASP A 166 24.89 -11.59 -1.07
C ASP A 166 24.55 -12.85 -0.26
N GLY A 167 23.31 -13.35 -0.35
CA GLY A 167 22.80 -14.49 0.39
C GLY A 167 22.40 -14.18 1.84
N ASN A 168 22.58 -12.95 2.32
CA ASN A 168 22.11 -12.57 3.65
C ASN A 168 20.58 -12.54 3.72
N LYS A 169 20.04 -12.80 4.91
CA LYS A 169 18.59 -12.76 5.19
C LYS A 169 18.19 -11.52 5.97
N GLU A 170 17.11 -10.89 5.56
CA GLU A 170 16.41 -9.80 6.24
C GLU A 170 15.12 -10.34 6.86
N TYR A 171 14.82 -10.02 8.12
CA TYR A 171 13.66 -10.57 8.82
C TYR A 171 12.72 -9.47 9.28
N PHE A 172 11.43 -9.61 8.94
CA PHE A 172 10.39 -8.69 9.35
C PHE A 172 9.18 -9.40 9.96
N ASN A 173 8.51 -8.70 10.88
CA ASN A 173 7.14 -9.01 11.27
C ASN A 173 6.23 -8.00 10.57
N THR A 174 5.14 -8.49 10.00
CA THR A 174 4.24 -7.68 9.19
C THR A 174 2.79 -7.82 9.67
N THR A 175 2.08 -6.70 9.69
CA THR A 175 0.62 -6.66 9.82
C THR A 175 0.05 -5.80 8.70
N GLU A 176 -0.74 -6.43 7.83
CA GLU A 176 -1.49 -5.80 6.76
C GLU A 176 -2.98 -5.88 7.08
N VAL A 177 -3.68 -4.76 6.99
CA VAL A 177 -5.12 -4.71 7.20
C VAL A 177 -5.78 -4.35 5.89
N TYR A 178 -6.56 -5.27 5.37
CA TYR A 178 -7.33 -5.13 4.16
C TYR A 178 -8.80 -4.87 4.50
N LYS A 179 -9.46 -4.01 3.70
CA LYS A 179 -10.90 -3.78 3.73
C LYS A 179 -11.49 -3.99 2.35
N LEU A 180 -12.63 -4.65 2.26
CA LEU A 180 -13.37 -4.80 1.02
C LEU A 180 -14.06 -3.48 0.68
N ILE A 181 -13.57 -2.79 -0.35
CA ILE A 181 -14.09 -1.50 -0.82
C ILE A 181 -14.43 -1.67 -2.30
N ASP A 182 -15.69 -1.44 -2.66
CA ASP A 182 -16.20 -1.53 -4.04
C ASP A 182 -15.85 -2.86 -4.74
N GLY A 183 -15.86 -3.96 -3.97
CA GLY A 183 -15.57 -5.31 -4.48
C GLY A 183 -14.08 -5.66 -4.58
N ASP A 184 -13.16 -4.77 -4.17
CA ASP A 184 -11.72 -5.05 -4.10
C ASP A 184 -11.18 -4.95 -2.66
N TRP A 185 -10.29 -5.86 -2.29
CA TRP A 185 -9.59 -5.80 -1.01
C TRP A 185 -8.50 -4.74 -1.07
N LYS A 186 -8.75 -3.58 -0.47
CA LYS A 186 -7.83 -2.45 -0.40
C LYS A 186 -7.06 -2.45 0.91
N LEU A 187 -5.80 -2.09 0.85
CA LEU A 187 -4.94 -1.97 2.01
C LEU A 187 -5.26 -0.67 2.77
N ILE A 188 -5.72 -0.77 4.01
CA ILE A 188 -6.10 0.37 4.86
C ILE A 188 -5.12 0.59 6.03
N SER A 189 -4.33 -0.40 6.40
CA SER A 189 -3.20 -0.22 7.32
C SER A 189 -2.08 -1.20 7.01
N SER A 190 -0.83 -0.76 7.10
CA SER A 190 0.35 -1.59 6.88
C SER A 190 1.42 -1.27 7.91
N HIS A 191 1.98 -2.30 8.54
CA HIS A 191 3.03 -2.14 9.55
C HIS A 191 4.11 -3.18 9.33
N TRP A 192 5.32 -2.70 9.07
CA TRP A 192 6.53 -3.49 8.96
C TRP A 192 7.47 -3.18 10.12
N SER A 193 8.01 -4.22 10.74
CA SER A 193 9.00 -4.07 11.82
C SER A 193 10.11 -5.09 11.62
N GLN A 194 11.36 -4.73 11.95
CA GLN A 194 12.44 -5.71 11.96
C GLN A 194 12.18 -6.76 13.03
N THR A 195 12.41 -8.03 12.72
CA THR A 195 12.40 -9.08 13.73
C THR A 195 13.66 -8.95 14.60
N LYS A 196 13.47 -8.71 15.90
CA LYS A 196 14.56 -8.59 16.90
C LYS A 196 15.66 -7.57 16.48
N PRO A 197 15.31 -6.28 16.32
CA PRO A 197 16.32 -5.27 15.98
C PRO A 197 17.38 -5.18 17.08
N LYS A 198 18.61 -4.81 16.70
CA LYS A 198 19.66 -4.54 17.68
C LYS A 198 19.23 -3.35 18.53
N ARG A 199 19.35 -3.50 19.85
CA ARG A 199 19.17 -2.41 20.82
C ARG A 199 20.42 -1.54 20.90
#